data_AF-A0A839LIK9-F1
#
_entry.id   AF-A0A839LIK9-F1
#
_cell.length_a   1.000
_cell.length_b   1.000
_cell.length_c   1.000
_cell.angle_alpha   90.00
_cell.angle_beta   90.00
_cell.angle_gamma   90.00
#
_symmetry.space_group_name_H-M   'P 1'
#
loop_
_entity.id
_entity.type
_entity.pdbx_description
1 polymer ?
#
loop_
_entity_poly.entity_id
_entity_poly.type
_entity_poly.pdbx_seq_one_letter_code
_entity_poly.pdbx_strand_id
1 'polypeptide(L)'
;MSTHVIETLRLELRHPHGRAATHSHALHERLMRFLRGEGQRHMERLFDQLAPRLREPALDSLVLDLGRLHAGQDEREWGQRLQLALEEALLPWVRPAQAPGTASGSQPLQHFLAYLEQGHLPWQLTTTPQGSLSRWLAWLVWQQGPRLWRALERHRAGPVLLQRLRQISPHEGLQALLAQRDPGLGRQLEALDEGALLPLQASGRLSAYERQRLQQVLRANALDLLWEARGRPLGEARRQRLLLALQAELGRSLGSAWQERLQPLAPASGEPGLLQALLAAQPDAHPGQDLTPEALVGGSPGRVWEASLLRLRPLLDGGRPLSQARQARLLEQLRLLSGQHAQALGQRLRLWMQDAPARRRWALALDAASFGGLLGCLG
;
A
#
# COMPACT_ATOMS: atom_id res chain seq x y z
N MET A 1 -23.96 12.23 15.68
CA MET A 1 -24.89 11.97 14.57
C MET A 1 -24.05 11.41 13.44
N SER A 2 -24.30 10.17 13.05
CA SER A 2 -23.51 9.45 12.04
C SER A 2 -24.08 9.82 10.68
N THR A 3 -23.29 10.41 9.79
CA THR A 3 -23.79 10.83 8.49
C THR A 3 -23.65 9.67 7.50
N HIS A 4 -24.76 8.99 7.19
CA HIS A 4 -24.82 8.04 6.08
C HIS A 4 -24.71 8.81 4.76
N VAL A 5 -23.82 8.39 3.86
CA VAL A 5 -23.64 9.04 2.56
C VAL A 5 -24.20 8.14 1.47
N ILE A 6 -25.33 8.54 0.89
CA ILE A 6 -25.87 7.91 -0.31
C ILE A 6 -25.15 8.55 -1.50
N GLU A 7 -24.14 7.87 -2.03
CA GLU A 7 -23.30 8.40 -3.12
C GLU A 7 -24.04 8.49 -4.46
N THR A 8 -24.97 7.57 -4.73
CA THR A 8 -25.72 7.56 -5.98
C THR A 8 -27.13 7.06 -5.75
N LEU A 9 -28.12 7.93 -6.02
CA LEU A 9 -29.52 7.58 -6.03
C LEU A 9 -30.00 7.51 -7.48
N ARG A 10 -30.40 6.31 -7.93
CA ARG A 10 -30.97 6.05 -9.25
C ARG A 10 -32.44 5.69 -9.10
N LEU A 11 -33.31 6.37 -9.84
CA LEU A 11 -34.73 6.10 -9.89
C LEU A 11 -35.11 5.59 -11.28
N GLU A 12 -35.78 4.44 -11.32
CA GLU A 12 -36.37 3.90 -12.55
C GLU A 12 -37.89 3.82 -12.41
N LEU A 13 -38.63 4.46 -13.32
CA LEU A 13 -40.09 4.38 -13.39
C LEU A 13 -40.49 3.62 -14.65
N ARG A 14 -41.29 2.57 -14.47
CA ARG A 14 -41.88 1.82 -15.60
C ARG A 14 -43.35 2.20 -15.73
N HIS A 15 -43.70 2.80 -16.86
CA HIS A 15 -45.08 3.20 -17.14
C HIS A 15 -45.79 2.13 -17.95
N PRO A 16 -46.96 1.64 -17.52
CA PRO A 16 -47.69 0.62 -18.25
C PRO A 16 -48.18 1.12 -19.62
N HIS A 17 -48.41 2.43 -19.81
CA HIS A 17 -48.92 3.01 -21.04
C HIS A 17 -48.11 4.24 -21.47
N GLY A 18 -47.52 4.22 -22.67
CA GLY A 18 -46.61 5.25 -23.21
C GLY A 18 -47.22 6.62 -23.56
N ARG A 19 -48.47 6.92 -23.15
CA ARG A 19 -49.20 8.14 -23.53
C ARG A 19 -49.33 9.21 -22.44
N ALA A 20 -48.65 9.08 -21.30
CA ALA A 20 -48.72 10.07 -20.21
C ALA A 20 -47.36 10.71 -19.90
N ALA A 21 -46.57 11.09 -20.92
CA ALA A 21 -45.22 11.64 -20.74
C ALA A 21 -45.18 12.87 -19.81
N THR A 22 -46.16 13.77 -19.87
CA THR A 22 -46.17 15.00 -19.06
C THR A 22 -46.49 14.76 -17.58
N HIS A 23 -47.49 13.91 -17.29
CA HIS A 23 -47.83 13.53 -15.91
C HIS A 23 -46.74 12.64 -15.28
N SER A 24 -46.06 11.86 -16.12
CA SER A 24 -44.89 11.06 -15.76
C SER A 24 -43.70 11.92 -15.33
N HIS A 25 -43.39 13.00 -16.05
CA HIS A 25 -42.31 13.92 -15.66
C HIS A 25 -42.61 14.66 -14.36
N ALA A 26 -43.86 15.13 -14.16
CA ALA A 26 -44.24 15.82 -12.92
C ALA A 26 -44.15 14.90 -11.68
N LEU A 27 -44.59 13.65 -11.82
CA LEU A 27 -44.45 12.65 -10.76
C LEU A 27 -42.98 12.29 -10.51
N HIS A 28 -42.18 12.13 -11.57
CA HIS A 28 -40.74 11.86 -11.47
C HIS A 28 -39.99 12.97 -10.73
N GLU A 29 -40.20 14.23 -11.11
CA GLU A 29 -39.60 15.40 -10.46
C GLU A 29 -39.99 15.51 -8.99
N ARG A 30 -41.27 15.29 -8.68
CA ARG A 30 -41.78 15.32 -7.31
C ARG A 30 -41.17 14.20 -6.46
N LEU A 31 -41.05 12.99 -7.02
CA LEU A 31 -40.43 11.86 -6.34
C LEU A 31 -38.91 12.05 -6.16
N MET A 32 -38.21 12.59 -7.16
CA MET A 32 -36.79 12.92 -7.05
C MET A 32 -36.52 14.00 -6.01
N ARG A 33 -37.40 15.02 -5.92
CA ARG A 33 -37.31 16.06 -4.88
C ARG A 33 -37.53 15.48 -3.48
N PHE A 34 -38.53 14.60 -3.32
CA PHE A 34 -38.74 13.88 -2.08
C PHE A 34 -37.51 13.04 -1.71
N LEU A 35 -36.99 12.23 -2.65
CA LEU A 35 -35.85 11.34 -2.43
C LEU A 35 -34.55 12.08 -2.11
N ARG A 36 -34.34 13.30 -2.63
CA ARG A 36 -33.20 14.18 -2.28
C ARG A 36 -33.41 15.02 -1.02
N GLY A 37 -34.61 14.98 -0.43
CA GLY A 37 -34.98 15.77 0.74
C GLY A 37 -35.43 14.89 1.90
N GLU A 38 -36.74 14.90 2.18
CA GLU A 38 -37.33 14.14 3.29
C GLU A 38 -37.15 12.62 3.17
N GLY A 39 -37.15 12.08 1.96
CA GLY A 39 -36.88 10.67 1.69
C GLY A 39 -35.45 10.28 2.07
N GLN A 40 -34.46 11.11 1.74
CA GLN A 40 -33.07 10.90 2.17
C GLN A 40 -32.95 10.91 3.69
N ARG A 41 -33.55 11.90 4.37
CA ARG A 41 -33.54 11.96 5.85
C ARG A 41 -34.23 10.77 6.50
N HIS A 42 -35.25 10.19 5.85
CA HIS A 42 -35.90 8.97 6.31
C HIS A 42 -34.98 7.75 6.15
N MET A 43 -34.34 7.60 4.99
CA MET A 43 -33.37 6.52 4.76
C MET A 43 -32.23 6.61 5.76
N GLU A 44 -31.65 7.80 5.97
CA GLU A 44 -30.58 8.04 6.94
C GLU A 44 -31.00 7.61 8.36
N ARG A 45 -32.18 8.03 8.82
CA ARG A 45 -32.70 7.64 10.16
C ARG A 45 -32.92 6.14 10.31
N LEU A 46 -33.40 5.46 9.27
CA LEU A 46 -33.62 4.01 9.31
C LEU A 46 -32.30 3.25 9.25
N PHE A 47 -31.35 3.71 8.44
CA PHE A 47 -29.99 3.18 8.46
C PHE A 47 -29.34 3.38 9.83
N ASP A 48 -29.48 4.54 10.47
CA ASP A 48 -28.97 4.78 11.83
C ASP A 48 -29.54 3.77 12.84
N GLN A 49 -30.84 3.46 12.73
CA GLN A 49 -31.53 2.51 13.62
C GLN A 49 -31.14 1.05 13.37
N LEU A 50 -30.95 0.65 12.11
CA LEU A 50 -30.69 -0.73 11.71
C LEU A 50 -29.19 -1.05 11.67
N ALA A 51 -28.33 -0.04 11.54
CA ALA A 51 -26.89 -0.17 11.42
C ALA A 51 -26.21 -1.01 12.52
N PRO A 52 -26.62 -0.96 13.81
CA PRO A 52 -26.03 -1.82 14.84
C PRO A 52 -26.34 -3.32 14.62
N ARG A 53 -27.34 -3.63 13.81
CA ARG A 53 -27.85 -4.99 13.60
C ARG A 53 -27.42 -5.57 12.25
N LEU A 54 -26.80 -4.81 11.35
CA LEU A 54 -26.35 -5.32 10.06
C LEU A 54 -25.11 -6.24 10.18
N ARG A 55 -25.09 -7.32 9.41
CA ARG A 55 -24.03 -8.33 9.26
C ARG A 55 -22.86 -7.78 8.48
N GLU A 56 -23.17 -6.97 7.47
CA GLU A 56 -22.21 -6.39 6.54
C GLU A 56 -22.25 -4.86 6.63
N PRO A 57 -21.07 -4.22 6.75
CA PRO A 57 -20.98 -2.79 6.97
C PRO A 57 -21.08 -1.95 5.68
N ALA A 58 -21.10 -2.56 4.50
CA ALA A 58 -21.24 -1.87 3.23
C ALA A 58 -22.19 -2.63 2.31
N LEU A 59 -23.08 -1.91 1.65
CA LEU A 59 -23.95 -2.45 0.61
C LEU A 59 -23.50 -1.80 -0.71
N ASP A 60 -22.91 -2.59 -1.60
CA ASP A 60 -22.42 -2.11 -2.90
C ASP A 60 -23.55 -1.52 -3.74
N SER A 61 -24.75 -2.10 -3.64
CA SER A 61 -25.97 -1.57 -4.24
C SER A 61 -27.17 -2.06 -3.46
N LEU A 62 -28.11 -1.15 -3.20
CA LEU A 62 -29.41 -1.50 -2.62
C LEU A 62 -30.51 -1.12 -3.62
N VAL A 63 -31.21 -2.14 -4.11
CA VAL A 63 -32.35 -1.95 -5.02
C VAL A 63 -33.62 -2.03 -4.18
N LEU A 64 -34.40 -0.95 -4.19
CA LEU A 64 -35.66 -0.86 -3.46
C LEU A 64 -36.82 -0.86 -4.45
N ASP A 65 -37.72 -1.83 -4.31
CA ASP A 65 -38.98 -1.84 -5.06
C ASP A 65 -40.07 -1.15 -4.24
N LEU A 66 -40.50 0.03 -4.70
CA LEU A 66 -41.57 0.81 -4.07
C LEU A 66 -42.97 0.39 -4.56
N GLY A 67 -43.03 -0.56 -5.49
CA GLY A 67 -44.25 -1.05 -6.11
C GLY A 67 -44.94 0.00 -6.98
N ARG A 68 -46.28 -0.08 -7.06
CA ARG A 68 -47.08 0.87 -7.84
C ARG A 68 -47.27 2.17 -7.06
N LEU A 69 -46.75 3.26 -7.61
CA LEU A 69 -46.93 4.63 -7.11
C LEU A 69 -48.08 5.32 -7.85
N HIS A 70 -48.92 6.05 -7.11
CA HIS A 70 -50.05 6.81 -7.67
C HIS A 70 -49.77 8.32 -7.57
N ALA A 71 -50.20 9.08 -8.58
CA ALA A 71 -49.97 10.52 -8.64
C ALA A 71 -50.63 11.31 -7.49
N GLY A 72 -51.72 10.79 -6.93
CA GLY A 72 -52.44 11.39 -5.79
C GLY A 72 -51.83 11.11 -4.43
N GLN A 73 -50.78 10.29 -4.34
CA GLN A 73 -50.15 9.97 -3.05
C GLN A 73 -49.41 11.18 -2.48
N ASP A 74 -49.41 11.29 -1.16
CA ASP A 74 -48.63 12.29 -0.44
C ASP A 74 -47.20 11.80 -0.11
N GLU A 75 -46.34 12.71 0.33
CA GLU A 75 -44.94 12.37 0.64
C GLU A 75 -44.83 11.46 1.89
N ARG A 76 -45.85 11.41 2.75
CA ARG A 76 -45.87 10.53 3.93
C ARG A 76 -46.10 9.09 3.51
N GLU A 77 -47.03 8.85 2.60
CA GLU A 77 -47.29 7.53 2.00
C GLU A 77 -46.06 7.01 1.26
N TRP A 78 -45.31 7.89 0.57
CA TRP A 78 -44.03 7.53 -0.04
C TRP A 78 -42.96 7.18 1.00
N GLY A 79 -42.89 7.93 2.11
CA GLY A 79 -41.99 7.63 3.22
C GLY A 79 -42.26 6.28 3.86
N GLN A 80 -43.53 5.93 4.10
CA GLN A 80 -43.91 4.63 4.65
C GLN A 80 -43.54 3.47 3.70
N ARG A 81 -43.78 3.63 2.39
CA ARG A 81 -43.40 2.63 1.39
C ARG A 81 -41.89 2.46 1.29
N LEU A 82 -41.15 3.58 1.31
CA LEU A 82 -39.69 3.57 1.31
C LEU A 82 -39.15 2.85 2.54
N GLN A 83 -39.74 3.09 3.72
CA GLN A 83 -39.36 2.40 4.96
C GLN A 83 -39.58 0.89 4.86
N LEU A 84 -40.76 0.44 4.44
CA LEU A 84 -41.07 -0.99 4.31
C LEU A 84 -40.13 -1.68 3.32
N ALA A 85 -39.93 -1.08 2.13
CA ALA A 85 -39.03 -1.63 1.13
C ALA A 85 -37.58 -1.70 1.63
N LEU A 86 -37.15 -0.71 2.41
CA LEU A 86 -35.82 -0.67 3.00
C LEU A 86 -35.66 -1.76 4.07
N GLU A 87 -36.62 -1.92 4.98
CA GLU A 87 -36.61 -2.94 6.02
C GLU A 87 -36.60 -4.36 5.42
N GLU A 88 -37.40 -4.60 4.38
CA GLU A 88 -37.43 -5.88 3.66
C GLU A 88 -36.11 -6.16 2.94
N ALA A 89 -35.55 -5.17 2.24
CA ALA A 89 -34.28 -5.33 1.52
C ALA A 89 -33.08 -5.53 2.46
N LEU A 90 -33.15 -4.97 3.68
CA LEU A 90 -32.11 -5.09 4.70
C LEU A 90 -32.26 -6.33 5.58
N LEU A 91 -33.43 -6.99 5.62
CA LEU A 91 -33.70 -8.18 6.43
C LEU A 91 -32.65 -9.30 6.27
N PRO A 92 -32.19 -9.68 5.06
CA PRO A 92 -31.17 -10.71 4.86
C PRO A 92 -29.82 -10.35 5.49
N TRP A 93 -29.59 -9.05 5.67
CA TRP A 93 -28.35 -8.48 6.17
C TRP A 93 -28.40 -8.27 7.67
N VAL A 94 -29.51 -8.49 8.37
CA VAL A 94 -29.59 -8.30 9.83
C VAL A 94 -29.11 -9.56 10.59
N ARG A 95 -28.26 -9.40 11.61
CA ARG A 95 -27.86 -10.46 12.55
C ARG A 95 -29.03 -10.81 13.46
N PRO A 96 -29.32 -12.10 13.69
CA PRO A 96 -30.27 -12.48 14.73
C PRO A 96 -29.71 -12.01 16.07
N ALA A 97 -30.55 -11.36 16.88
CA ALA A 97 -30.15 -10.82 18.18
C ALA A 97 -29.60 -11.95 19.06
N GLN A 98 -28.28 -12.01 19.25
CA GLN A 98 -27.68 -12.86 20.27
C GLN A 98 -27.73 -12.12 21.61
N ALA A 99 -28.07 -12.88 22.66
CA ALA A 99 -28.25 -12.39 24.03
C ALA A 99 -27.02 -11.61 24.55
N PRO A 100 -27.22 -10.63 25.45
CA PRO A 100 -26.15 -9.76 25.90
C PRO A 100 -25.18 -10.52 26.81
N GLY A 101 -24.06 -10.96 26.23
CA GLY A 101 -22.97 -11.61 26.94
C GLY A 101 -21.62 -11.05 26.50
N THR A 102 -21.04 -10.19 27.33
CA THR A 102 -19.59 -9.92 27.46
C THR A 102 -18.78 -9.64 26.18
N ALA A 103 -18.68 -8.37 25.77
CA ALA A 103 -17.54 -7.88 24.98
C ALA A 103 -17.45 -6.35 25.01
N SER A 104 -16.55 -5.77 25.80
CA SER A 104 -16.14 -4.37 25.59
C SER A 104 -14.69 -4.18 26.00
N GLY A 105 -13.81 -4.08 25.00
CA GLY A 105 -12.37 -3.90 25.15
C GLY A 105 -11.56 -4.27 23.89
N SER A 106 -12.09 -5.14 23.01
CA SER A 106 -11.37 -5.69 21.84
C SER A 106 -11.88 -5.21 20.46
N GLN A 107 -13.00 -4.50 20.39
CA GLN A 107 -13.62 -4.11 19.12
C GLN A 107 -12.72 -3.27 18.20
N PRO A 108 -11.96 -2.26 18.71
CA PRO A 108 -11.13 -1.42 17.83
C PRO A 108 -10.00 -2.19 17.13
N LEU A 109 -9.39 -3.15 17.83
CA LEU A 109 -8.34 -4.00 17.27
C LEU A 109 -8.92 -4.94 16.20
N GLN A 110 -10.09 -5.54 16.47
CA GLN A 110 -10.75 -6.41 15.50
C GLN A 110 -11.13 -5.67 14.23
N HIS A 111 -11.66 -4.44 14.35
CA HIS A 111 -11.97 -3.60 13.19
C HIS A 111 -10.72 -3.24 12.38
N PHE A 112 -9.59 -2.98 13.05
CA PHE A 112 -8.33 -2.70 12.35
C PHE A 112 -7.77 -3.92 11.62
N LEU A 113 -7.83 -5.11 12.24
CA LEU A 113 -7.43 -6.35 11.59
C LEU A 113 -8.32 -6.68 10.40
N ALA A 114 -9.63 -6.50 10.54
CA ALA A 114 -10.58 -6.65 9.44
C ALA A 114 -10.29 -5.67 8.30
N TYR A 115 -9.98 -4.39 8.61
CA TYR A 115 -9.53 -3.42 7.61
C TYR A 115 -8.27 -3.91 6.88
N LEU A 116 -7.25 -4.38 7.61
CA LEU A 116 -6.02 -4.88 6.99
C LEU A 116 -6.25 -6.16 6.19
N GLU A 117 -7.26 -6.98 6.51
CA GLU A 117 -7.57 -8.18 5.74
C GLU A 117 -8.40 -7.87 4.50
N GLN A 118 -9.42 -7.02 4.61
CA GLN A 118 -10.42 -6.80 3.57
C GLN A 118 -10.10 -5.57 2.71
N GLY A 119 -9.54 -4.51 3.31
CA GLY A 119 -9.10 -3.29 2.62
C GLY A 119 -10.11 -2.16 2.71
N HIS A 120 -11.20 -2.40 3.40
CA HIS A 120 -12.31 -1.49 3.57
C HIS A 120 -12.46 -1.17 5.06
N LEU A 121 -12.58 0.12 5.37
CA LEU A 121 -12.65 0.63 6.72
C LEU A 121 -14.12 0.59 7.16
N PRO A 122 -14.47 -0.01 8.31
CA PRO A 122 -15.85 0.05 8.80
C PRO A 122 -16.28 1.52 8.95
N TRP A 123 -17.45 1.88 8.41
CA TRP A 123 -18.01 3.24 8.44
C TRP A 123 -18.11 3.86 9.84
N GLN A 124 -18.13 3.05 10.89
CA GLN A 124 -18.10 3.51 12.28
C GLN A 124 -16.79 4.25 12.65
N LEU A 125 -15.76 4.13 11.81
CA LEU A 125 -14.42 4.67 12.05
C LEU A 125 -14.06 5.79 11.05
N THR A 126 -14.88 6.03 10.02
CA THR A 126 -14.69 7.14 9.07
C THR A 126 -14.90 8.51 9.72
N THR A 127 -15.57 8.56 10.87
CA THR A 127 -15.82 9.76 11.68
C THR A 127 -14.92 9.87 12.90
N THR A 128 -13.92 8.99 13.07
CA THR A 128 -12.98 9.15 14.19
C THR A 128 -12.22 10.49 14.06
N PRO A 129 -12.08 11.27 15.14
CA PRO A 129 -11.27 12.49 15.16
C PRO A 129 -9.78 12.23 14.86
N GLN A 130 -9.41 10.96 14.65
CA GLN A 130 -8.08 10.51 14.30
C GLN A 130 -7.76 10.65 12.80
N GLY A 131 -8.73 10.86 11.90
CA GLY A 131 -8.56 11.38 10.51
C GLY A 131 -7.59 10.68 9.55
N SER A 132 -6.73 9.77 9.99
CA SER A 132 -5.78 9.01 9.18
C SER A 132 -5.52 7.64 9.79
N LEU A 133 -5.34 6.63 8.93
CA LEU A 133 -4.98 5.26 9.32
C LEU A 133 -3.72 5.22 10.19
N SER A 134 -2.76 6.11 9.92
CA SER A 134 -1.54 6.29 10.71
C SER A 134 -1.85 6.62 12.18
N ARG A 135 -2.73 7.61 12.42
CA ARG A 135 -3.13 8.01 13.77
C ARG A 135 -3.93 6.93 14.49
N TRP A 136 -4.81 6.22 13.76
CA TRP A 136 -5.54 5.11 14.34
C TRP A 136 -4.60 3.97 14.75
N LEU A 137 -3.61 3.64 13.91
CA LEU A 137 -2.56 2.68 14.24
C LEU A 137 -1.74 3.13 15.47
N ALA A 138 -1.30 4.38 15.53
CA ALA A 138 -0.57 4.91 16.68
C ALA A 138 -1.39 4.83 17.97
N TRP A 139 -2.69 5.15 17.90
CA TRP A 139 -3.60 5.02 19.03
C TRP A 139 -3.79 3.55 19.45
N LEU A 140 -3.91 2.61 18.50
CA LEU A 140 -4.00 1.18 18.79
C LEU A 140 -2.73 0.66 19.44
N VAL A 141 -1.56 1.13 18.99
CA VAL A 141 -0.27 0.82 19.62
C VAL A 141 -0.27 1.28 21.07
N TRP A 142 -0.72 2.52 21.33
CA TRP A 142 -0.78 3.05 22.69
C TRP A 142 -1.75 2.27 23.59
N GLN A 143 -2.92 1.92 23.07
CA GLN A 143 -3.97 1.21 23.84
C GLN A 143 -3.68 -0.27 24.08
N GLN A 144 -3.20 -0.98 23.07
CA GLN A 144 -3.07 -2.43 23.08
C GLN A 144 -1.63 -2.88 23.34
N GLY A 145 -0.65 -2.01 23.10
CA GLY A 145 0.77 -2.28 23.29
C GLY A 145 1.20 -3.60 22.64
N PRO A 146 1.87 -4.51 23.38
CA PRO A 146 2.32 -5.80 22.84
C PRO A 146 1.21 -6.71 22.32
N ARG A 147 -0.05 -6.50 22.71
CA ARG A 147 -1.18 -7.33 22.26
C ARG A 147 -1.47 -7.13 20.78
N LEU A 148 -1.32 -5.90 20.26
CA LEU A 148 -1.49 -5.59 18.84
C LEU A 148 -0.56 -6.44 17.98
N TRP A 149 0.71 -6.53 18.38
CA TRP A 149 1.71 -7.33 17.69
C TRP A 149 1.47 -8.83 17.72
N ARG A 150 1.09 -9.36 18.87
CA ARG A 150 0.69 -10.78 18.95
C ARG A 150 -0.52 -11.07 18.07
N ALA A 151 -1.47 -10.15 17.98
CA ALA A 151 -2.64 -10.32 17.13
C ALA A 151 -2.26 -10.30 15.64
N LEU A 152 -1.36 -9.38 15.24
CA LEU A 152 -0.86 -9.25 13.88
C LEU A 152 0.01 -10.44 13.44
N GLU A 153 0.88 -10.95 14.31
CA GLU A 153 1.72 -12.14 14.03
C GLU A 153 0.89 -13.45 13.93
N ARG A 154 -0.18 -13.56 14.73
CA ARG A 154 -1.03 -14.77 14.76
C ARG A 154 -2.09 -14.78 13.66
N HIS A 155 -2.26 -13.67 12.94
CA HIS A 155 -3.31 -13.56 11.94
C HIS A 155 -3.00 -14.45 10.72
N ARG A 156 -4.01 -15.18 10.24
CA ARG A 156 -3.89 -16.10 9.09
C ARG A 156 -3.38 -15.39 7.83
N ALA A 157 -3.87 -14.18 7.58
CA ALA A 157 -3.52 -13.38 6.39
C ALA A 157 -2.23 -12.55 6.56
N GLY A 158 -1.25 -13.03 7.34
CA GLY A 158 -0.03 -12.28 7.69
C GLY A 158 0.67 -11.53 6.53
N PRO A 159 0.91 -12.15 5.36
CA PRO A 159 1.54 -11.46 4.22
C PRO A 159 0.73 -10.28 3.68
N VAL A 160 -0.60 -10.41 3.62
CA VAL A 160 -1.52 -9.36 3.15
C VAL A 160 -1.54 -8.20 4.15
N LEU A 161 -1.61 -8.51 5.44
CA LEU A 161 -1.55 -7.53 6.52
C LEU A 161 -0.25 -6.73 6.46
N LEU A 162 0.89 -7.41 6.31
CA LEU A 162 2.19 -6.77 6.18
C LEU A 162 2.22 -5.81 4.99
N GLN A 163 1.76 -6.25 3.81
CA GLN A 163 1.71 -5.41 2.61
C GLN A 163 0.90 -4.13 2.83
N ARG A 164 -0.26 -4.22 3.50
CA ARG A 164 -1.12 -3.06 3.76
C ARG A 164 -0.59 -2.18 4.87
N LEU A 165 0.00 -2.74 5.93
CA LEU A 165 0.67 -1.97 6.96
C LEU A 165 1.76 -1.07 6.34
N ARG A 166 2.56 -1.60 5.39
CA ARG A 166 3.60 -0.82 4.69
C ARG A 166 3.04 0.37 3.89
N GLN A 167 1.78 0.30 3.48
CA GLN A 167 1.09 1.34 2.73
C GLN A 167 0.44 2.41 3.63
N ILE A 168 0.37 2.18 4.95
CA ILE A 168 -0.16 3.18 5.87
C ILE A 168 0.78 4.37 5.89
N SER A 169 0.26 5.50 5.43
CA SER A 169 0.91 6.81 5.39
C SER A 169 0.00 7.83 6.09
N PRO A 170 0.54 8.84 6.78
CA PRO A 170 1.97 9.09 7.03
C PRO A 170 2.63 8.08 8.00
N HIS A 171 3.94 8.17 8.18
CA HIS A 171 4.77 7.10 8.79
C HIS A 171 4.65 6.96 10.31
N GLU A 172 3.95 7.86 11.01
CA GLU A 172 3.91 7.95 12.48
C GLU A 172 3.28 6.71 13.12
N GLY A 173 2.23 6.17 12.51
CA GLY A 173 1.61 4.91 12.96
C GLY A 173 2.58 3.74 12.89
N LEU A 174 3.35 3.66 11.80
CA LEU A 174 4.42 2.67 11.67
C LEU A 174 5.54 2.91 12.68
N GLN A 175 5.95 4.17 12.89
CA GLN A 175 6.95 4.52 13.88
C GLN A 175 6.56 4.07 15.29
N ALA A 176 5.32 4.37 15.71
CA ALA A 176 4.80 3.93 17.01
C ALA A 176 4.85 2.40 17.14
N LEU A 177 4.42 1.70 16.10
CA LEU A 177 4.37 0.25 16.05
C LEU A 177 5.76 -0.40 16.14
N LEU A 178 6.75 0.17 15.44
CA LEU A 178 8.15 -0.25 15.50
C LEU A 178 8.75 0.02 16.88
N ALA A 179 8.57 1.23 17.42
CA ALA A 179 9.09 1.63 18.73
C ALA A 179 8.51 0.78 19.86
N GLN A 180 7.24 0.36 19.75
CA GLN A 180 6.62 -0.55 20.71
C GLN A 180 7.26 -1.95 20.70
N ARG A 181 7.77 -2.39 19.55
CA ARG A 181 8.37 -3.73 19.36
C ARG A 181 9.85 -3.80 19.66
N ASP A 182 10.57 -2.79 19.18
CA ASP A 182 12.00 -2.63 19.33
C ASP A 182 12.25 -1.14 19.61
N PRO A 183 12.23 -0.74 20.90
CA PRO A 183 12.44 0.65 21.30
C PRO A 183 13.82 1.19 20.91
N GLY A 184 14.81 0.30 20.75
CA GLY A 184 16.14 0.67 20.27
C GLY A 184 16.08 1.12 18.82
N LEU A 185 15.49 0.30 17.96
CA LEU A 185 15.31 0.64 16.54
C LEU A 185 14.41 1.87 16.35
N GLY A 186 13.32 1.98 17.10
CA GLY A 186 12.43 3.14 17.05
C GLY A 186 13.17 4.45 17.30
N ARG A 187 13.92 4.54 18.41
CA ARG A 187 14.75 5.71 18.76
C ARG A 187 15.84 5.99 17.73
N GLN A 188 16.45 4.94 17.19
CA GLN A 188 17.49 5.08 16.17
C GLN A 188 16.94 5.66 14.85
N LEU A 189 15.73 5.30 14.46
CA LEU A 189 15.06 5.88 13.29
C LEU A 189 14.64 7.34 13.52
N GLU A 190 14.17 7.68 14.72
CA GLU A 190 13.89 9.08 15.12
C GLU A 190 15.16 9.93 15.12
N ALA A 191 16.25 9.42 15.71
CA ALA A 191 17.54 10.11 15.71
C ALA A 191 18.11 10.30 14.29
N LEU A 192 17.86 9.36 13.37
CA LEU A 192 18.22 9.53 11.96
C LEU A 192 17.38 10.64 11.30
N ASP A 193 16.09 10.72 11.60
CA ASP A 193 15.23 11.77 11.06
C ASP A 193 15.66 13.16 11.53
N GLU A 194 15.91 13.31 12.82
CA GLU A 194 16.29 14.58 13.45
C GLU A 194 17.74 14.97 13.15
N GLY A 195 18.67 14.03 13.26
CA GLY A 195 20.10 14.27 13.12
C GLY A 195 20.60 14.33 11.68
N ALA A 196 19.88 13.71 10.73
CA ALA A 196 20.32 13.66 9.33
C ALA A 196 19.28 14.20 8.34
N LEU A 197 18.06 13.66 8.34
CA LEU A 197 17.10 13.99 7.28
C LEU A 197 16.57 15.43 7.40
N LEU A 198 16.32 15.92 8.62
CA LEU A 198 15.87 17.28 8.87
C LEU A 198 16.93 18.35 8.49
N PRO A 199 18.22 18.22 8.87
CA PRO A 199 19.28 19.11 8.39
C PRO A 199 19.44 19.10 6.87
N LEU A 200 19.33 17.93 6.22
CA LEU A 200 19.37 17.86 4.75
C LEU A 200 18.21 18.63 4.12
N GLN A 201 17.01 18.56 4.71
CA GLN A 201 15.90 19.38 4.25
C GLN A 201 16.16 20.89 4.46
N ALA A 202 16.65 21.29 5.64
CA ALA A 202 16.93 22.69 5.94
C ALA A 202 17.99 23.30 4.99
N SER A 203 18.96 22.49 4.56
CA SER A 203 19.98 22.86 3.57
C SER A 203 19.50 22.89 2.11
N GLY A 204 18.24 22.54 1.84
CA GLY A 204 17.67 22.46 0.50
C GLY A 204 18.16 21.25 -0.33
N ARG A 205 18.93 20.34 0.28
CA ARG A 205 19.44 19.12 -0.38
C ARG A 205 18.38 18.02 -0.51
N LEU A 206 17.25 18.20 0.16
CA LEU A 206 16.16 17.23 0.22
C LEU A 206 14.83 17.99 0.39
N SER A 207 13.86 17.73 -0.46
CA SER A 207 12.52 18.34 -0.35
C SER A 207 11.72 17.74 0.81
N ALA A 208 10.69 18.45 1.27
CA ALA A 208 9.78 17.92 2.30
C ALA A 208 9.13 16.60 1.88
N TYR A 209 8.78 16.48 0.60
CA TYR A 209 8.21 15.25 0.02
C TYR A 209 9.22 14.10 0.04
N GLU A 210 10.47 14.33 -0.40
CA GLU A 210 11.53 13.32 -0.37
C GLU A 210 11.83 12.87 1.06
N ARG A 211 11.77 13.79 2.04
CA ARG A 211 11.90 13.45 3.46
C ARG A 211 10.82 12.47 3.88
N GLN A 212 9.55 12.83 3.67
CA GLN A 212 8.42 12.00 4.07
C GLN A 212 8.46 10.64 3.38
N ARG A 213 8.80 10.60 2.10
CA ARG A 213 8.96 9.36 1.33
C ARG A 213 10.08 8.49 1.91
N LEU A 214 11.25 9.07 2.21
CA LEU A 214 12.34 8.34 2.85
C LEU A 214 11.92 7.82 4.22
N GLN A 215 11.35 8.66 5.08
CA GLN A 215 10.85 8.24 6.40
C GLN A 215 9.89 7.05 6.26
N GLN A 216 8.90 7.12 5.37
CA GLN A 216 7.97 6.02 5.10
C GLN A 216 8.67 4.72 4.70
N VAL A 217 9.59 4.80 3.72
CA VAL A 217 10.31 3.63 3.20
C VAL A 217 11.20 3.00 4.26
N LEU A 218 11.90 3.81 5.06
CA LEU A 218 12.74 3.33 6.16
C LEU A 218 11.90 2.53 7.18
N ARG A 219 10.70 3.04 7.54
CA ARG A 219 9.78 2.36 8.47
C ARG A 219 9.19 1.09 7.85
N ALA A 220 8.84 1.10 6.58
CA ALA A 220 8.33 -0.08 5.88
C ALA A 220 9.38 -1.20 5.80
N ASN A 221 10.66 -0.88 5.59
CA ASN A 221 11.75 -1.87 5.58
C ASN A 221 12.05 -2.41 6.99
N ALA A 222 12.03 -1.54 8.00
CA ALA A 222 12.15 -1.96 9.40
C ALA A 222 11.02 -2.92 9.80
N LEU A 223 9.80 -2.64 9.33
CA LEU A 223 8.64 -3.48 9.57
C LEU A 223 8.82 -4.89 8.98
N ASP A 224 9.25 -5.01 7.72
CA ASP A 224 9.50 -6.32 7.08
C ASP A 224 10.44 -7.19 7.91
N LEU A 225 11.57 -6.61 8.34
CA LEU A 225 12.60 -7.36 9.06
C LEU A 225 12.15 -7.77 10.46
N LEU A 226 11.37 -6.94 11.13
CA LEU A 226 10.75 -7.31 12.41
C LEU A 226 9.67 -8.38 12.24
N TRP A 227 8.92 -8.34 11.14
CA TRP A 227 7.91 -9.33 10.82
C TRP A 227 8.52 -10.71 10.57
N GLU A 228 9.63 -10.76 9.82
CA GLU A 228 10.42 -11.99 9.62
C GLU A 228 11.02 -12.54 10.93
N ALA A 229 11.28 -11.67 11.91
CA ALA A 229 11.88 -12.07 13.18
C ALA A 229 10.91 -12.79 14.13
N ARG A 230 9.60 -12.80 13.87
CA ARG A 230 8.55 -13.52 14.63
C ARG A 230 8.78 -13.51 16.14
N GLY A 231 8.66 -12.34 16.76
CA GLY A 231 8.87 -12.18 18.21
C GLY A 231 10.33 -12.14 18.70
N ARG A 232 11.34 -12.50 17.89
CA ARG A 232 12.76 -12.43 18.29
C ARG A 232 13.35 -11.03 18.09
N PRO A 233 14.37 -10.61 18.87
CA PRO A 233 15.12 -9.40 18.57
C PRO A 233 15.82 -9.50 17.21
N LEU A 234 16.09 -8.37 16.57
CA LEU A 234 16.86 -8.32 15.33
C LEU A 234 18.30 -8.73 15.63
N GLY A 235 18.67 -9.95 15.25
CA GLY A 235 20.06 -10.40 15.24
C GLY A 235 20.92 -9.61 14.24
N GLU A 236 22.23 -9.71 14.39
CA GLU A 236 23.23 -8.94 13.63
C GLU A 236 23.03 -9.02 12.10
N ALA A 237 22.85 -10.23 11.56
CA ALA A 237 22.62 -10.43 10.13
C ALA A 237 21.38 -9.67 9.59
N ARG A 238 20.30 -9.57 10.37
CA ARG A 238 19.10 -8.81 9.98
C ARG A 238 19.30 -7.32 10.12
N ARG A 239 20.04 -6.88 11.14
CA ARG A 239 20.45 -5.47 11.28
C ARG A 239 21.29 -5.03 10.10
N GLN A 240 22.20 -5.88 9.64
CA GLN A 240 23.02 -5.58 8.46
C GLN A 240 22.18 -5.52 7.17
N ARG A 241 21.18 -6.41 7.00
CA ARG A 241 20.21 -6.30 5.90
C ARG A 241 19.41 -5.01 5.95
N LEU A 242 18.99 -4.58 7.15
CA LEU A 242 18.33 -3.28 7.33
C LEU A 242 19.25 -2.18 6.82
N LEU A 243 20.48 -2.10 7.34
CA LEU A 243 21.46 -1.09 6.94
C LEU A 243 21.66 -1.05 5.43
N LEU A 244 21.89 -2.19 4.78
CA LEU A 244 22.04 -2.27 3.33
C LEU A 244 20.79 -1.78 2.58
N ALA A 245 19.59 -2.13 3.05
CA ALA A 245 18.35 -1.65 2.45
C ALA A 245 18.19 -0.13 2.59
N LEU A 246 18.52 0.43 3.76
CA LEU A 246 18.47 1.88 4.00
C LEU A 246 19.52 2.60 3.14
N GLN A 247 20.75 2.07 3.02
CA GLN A 247 21.79 2.61 2.14
C GLN A 247 21.35 2.64 0.68
N ALA A 248 20.72 1.56 0.19
CA ALA A 248 20.22 1.49 -1.17
C ALA A 248 19.10 2.51 -1.44
N GLU A 249 18.27 2.83 -0.45
CA GLU A 249 17.23 3.86 -0.57
C GLU A 249 17.81 5.28 -0.47
N LEU A 250 18.79 5.50 0.41
CA LEU A 250 19.53 6.76 0.49
C LEU A 250 20.29 7.04 -0.80
N GLY A 251 20.98 6.05 -1.37
CA GLY A 251 21.67 6.19 -2.65
C GLY A 251 20.74 6.45 -3.82
N ARG A 252 19.51 5.92 -3.80
CA ARG A 252 18.48 6.20 -4.81
C ARG A 252 17.93 7.62 -4.71
N SER A 253 17.68 8.09 -3.49
CA SER A 253 17.05 9.41 -3.26
C SER A 253 18.06 10.57 -3.26
N LEU A 254 19.25 10.37 -2.70
CA LEU A 254 20.29 11.40 -2.55
C LEU A 254 21.42 11.29 -3.59
N GLY A 255 21.46 10.22 -4.39
CA GLY A 255 22.50 9.94 -5.37
C GLY A 255 23.75 9.28 -4.76
N SER A 256 24.80 9.09 -5.58
CA SER A 256 26.03 8.39 -5.17
C SER A 256 26.83 9.11 -4.07
N ALA A 257 26.68 10.42 -3.95
CA ALA A 257 27.36 11.24 -2.93
C ALA A 257 26.60 11.32 -1.59
N TRP A 258 25.65 10.41 -1.34
CA TRP A 258 24.82 10.45 -0.13
C TRP A 258 25.65 10.30 1.16
N GLN A 259 26.74 9.53 1.13
CA GLN A 259 27.63 9.33 2.27
C GLN A 259 28.36 10.62 2.65
N GLU A 260 28.96 11.30 1.68
CA GLU A 260 29.64 12.59 1.86
C GLU A 260 28.68 13.65 2.41
N ARG A 261 27.39 13.58 2.03
CA ARG A 261 26.36 14.50 2.53
C ARG A 261 25.95 14.23 3.97
N LEU A 262 26.04 12.98 4.42
CA LEU A 262 25.63 12.55 5.78
C LEU A 262 26.79 12.53 6.77
N GLN A 263 28.03 12.38 6.30
CA GLN A 263 29.22 12.31 7.15
C GLN A 263 29.40 13.51 8.09
N PRO A 264 29.15 14.78 7.68
CA PRO A 264 29.24 15.92 8.59
C PRO A 264 28.16 15.96 9.67
N LEU A 265 27.09 15.18 9.49
CA LEU A 265 25.95 15.11 10.41
C LEU A 265 26.09 13.94 11.40
N ALA A 266 27.16 13.14 11.28
CA ALA A 266 27.42 12.05 12.20
C ALA A 266 27.81 12.60 13.58
N PRO A 267 27.21 12.09 14.67
CA PRO A 267 27.64 12.48 16.02
C PRO A 267 29.09 12.03 16.25
N ALA A 268 29.92 12.96 16.74
CA ALA A 268 31.35 12.72 16.95
C ALA A 268 31.66 11.83 18.18
N SER A 269 30.69 11.59 19.06
CA SER A 269 30.85 10.78 20.27
C SER A 269 29.51 10.24 20.77
N GLY A 270 29.43 8.93 21.02
CA GLY A 270 28.23 8.23 21.50
C GLY A 270 28.22 6.74 21.09
N GLU A 271 27.28 5.96 21.63
CA GLU A 271 27.01 4.60 21.14
C GLU A 271 26.81 4.60 19.62
N PRO A 272 27.26 3.56 18.89
CA PRO A 272 27.11 3.49 17.45
C PRO A 272 25.62 3.48 17.06
N GLY A 273 25.11 4.67 16.78
CA GLY A 273 23.75 4.89 16.32
C GLY A 273 23.57 4.40 14.89
N LEU A 274 22.31 4.27 14.44
CA LEU A 274 21.99 3.80 13.10
C LEU A 274 22.68 4.64 12.01
N LEU A 275 22.80 5.96 12.18
CA LEU A 275 23.55 6.82 11.26
C LEU A 275 25.03 6.44 11.16
N GLN A 276 25.68 6.17 12.28
CA GLN A 276 27.09 5.77 12.29
C GLN A 276 27.27 4.39 11.70
N ALA A 277 26.36 3.45 11.98
CA ALA A 277 26.34 2.14 11.35
C ALA A 277 26.09 2.22 9.84
N LEU A 278 25.26 3.16 9.36
CA LEU A 278 25.02 3.41 7.94
C LEU A 278 26.26 3.97 7.23
N LEU A 279 27.05 4.79 7.91
CA LEU A 279 28.28 5.38 7.37
C LEU A 279 29.47 4.40 7.45
N ALA A 280 29.54 3.62 8.53
CA ALA A 280 30.61 2.65 8.77
C ALA A 280 30.43 1.35 7.98
N ALA A 281 29.19 0.98 7.65
CA ALA A 281 28.93 -0.06 6.67
C ALA A 281 29.39 0.46 5.31
N GLN A 282 30.66 0.27 4.99
CA GLN A 282 31.12 0.53 3.64
C GLN A 282 30.30 -0.39 2.71
N PRO A 283 29.87 0.11 1.55
CA PRO A 283 29.55 -0.76 0.44
C PRO A 283 30.90 -1.33 -0.07
N ASP A 284 31.61 -2.05 0.80
CA ASP A 284 32.70 -2.90 0.35
C ASP A 284 32.11 -3.78 -0.74
N ALA A 285 32.86 -3.84 -1.84
CA ALA A 285 32.64 -4.75 -2.95
C ALA A 285 31.95 -6.02 -2.43
N HIS A 286 30.80 -6.37 -3.00
CA HIS A 286 30.23 -7.69 -2.76
C HIS A 286 31.39 -8.70 -2.81
N PRO A 287 31.74 -9.40 -1.71
CA PRO A 287 32.42 -10.66 -1.89
C PRO A 287 31.43 -11.48 -2.71
N GLY A 288 31.94 -12.15 -3.74
CA GLY A 288 31.11 -13.04 -4.54
C GLY A 288 30.20 -13.83 -3.60
N GLN A 289 28.90 -13.58 -3.67
CA GLN A 289 28.04 -14.73 -3.68
C GLN A 289 28.46 -15.44 -4.96
N ASP A 290 29.33 -16.42 -4.76
CA ASP A 290 29.32 -17.64 -5.53
C ASP A 290 27.85 -18.04 -5.67
N LEU A 291 27.23 -17.55 -6.74
CA LEU A 291 26.16 -18.26 -7.39
C LEU A 291 26.86 -19.46 -8.00
N THR A 292 27.15 -20.47 -7.17
CA THR A 292 27.31 -21.79 -7.72
C THR A 292 26.04 -22.07 -8.54
N PRO A 293 26.18 -22.64 -9.74
CA PRO A 293 25.04 -22.89 -10.63
C PRO A 293 23.90 -23.68 -9.95
N GLU A 294 24.15 -24.30 -8.81
CA GLU A 294 23.18 -25.00 -7.96
C GLU A 294 22.11 -24.09 -7.32
N ALA A 295 22.41 -22.83 -7.01
CA ALA A 295 21.41 -21.90 -6.44
C ALA A 295 20.35 -21.45 -7.47
N LEU A 296 20.59 -21.66 -8.76
CA LEU A 296 19.66 -21.38 -9.86
C LEU A 296 18.71 -22.56 -10.17
N VAL A 297 18.94 -23.74 -9.58
CA VAL A 297 18.15 -24.97 -9.88
C VAL A 297 16.96 -25.14 -8.91
N GLY A 298 16.91 -24.41 -7.80
CA GLY A 298 15.92 -24.61 -6.72
C GLY A 298 14.59 -23.86 -6.84
N GLY A 299 14.39 -23.03 -7.87
CA GLY A 299 13.16 -22.24 -8.05
C GLY A 299 12.63 -22.38 -9.48
N SER A 300 11.30 -22.39 -9.64
CA SER A 300 10.64 -22.56 -10.96
C SER A 300 11.35 -21.74 -12.04
N PRO A 301 11.91 -22.38 -13.09
CA PRO A 301 12.89 -21.77 -14.00
C PRO A 301 12.36 -20.51 -14.69
N GLY A 302 11.04 -20.38 -14.86
CA GLY A 302 10.43 -19.22 -15.51
C GLY A 302 10.53 -17.88 -14.77
N ARG A 303 10.62 -17.85 -13.42
CA ARG A 303 10.54 -16.57 -12.66
C ARG A 303 11.90 -15.91 -12.40
N VAL A 304 12.98 -16.68 -12.45
CA VAL A 304 14.31 -16.20 -12.05
C VAL A 304 14.97 -15.38 -13.17
N TRP A 305 14.86 -15.82 -14.43
CA TRP A 305 15.42 -15.05 -15.56
C TRP A 305 14.65 -13.75 -15.84
N GLU A 306 13.32 -13.73 -15.67
CA GLU A 306 12.52 -12.51 -15.80
C GLU A 306 12.87 -11.46 -14.75
N ALA A 307 13.10 -11.89 -13.50
CA ALA A 307 13.56 -11.01 -12.44
C ALA A 307 14.96 -10.44 -12.75
N SER A 308 15.85 -11.26 -13.32
CA SER A 308 17.17 -10.82 -13.77
C SER A 308 17.07 -9.81 -14.92
N LEU A 309 16.20 -10.02 -15.91
CA LEU A 309 15.94 -9.05 -16.97
C LEU A 309 15.36 -7.74 -16.44
N LEU A 310 14.39 -7.79 -15.52
CA LEU A 310 13.80 -6.59 -14.92
C LEU A 310 14.83 -5.78 -14.11
N ARG A 311 15.86 -6.43 -13.54
CA ARG A 311 17.00 -5.76 -12.90
C ARG A 311 17.97 -5.12 -13.90
N LEU A 312 18.08 -5.68 -15.12
CA LEU A 312 18.93 -5.13 -16.18
C LEU A 312 18.32 -3.89 -16.86
N ARG A 313 16.98 -3.83 -16.98
CA ARG A 313 16.27 -2.71 -17.63
C ARG A 313 16.68 -1.32 -17.13
N PRO A 314 16.68 -0.99 -15.81
CA PRO A 314 17.06 0.33 -15.35
C PRO A 314 18.54 0.69 -15.60
N LEU A 315 19.43 -0.31 -15.72
CA LEU A 315 20.83 -0.08 -16.08
C LEU A 315 20.98 0.40 -17.53
N LEU A 316 20.13 -0.10 -18.42
CA LEU A 316 20.13 0.28 -19.83
C LEU A 316 19.30 1.56 -20.10
N ASP A 317 18.21 1.76 -19.35
CA ASP A 317 17.32 2.92 -19.50
C ASP A 317 17.90 4.22 -18.91
N GLY A 318 18.90 4.12 -18.03
CA GLY A 318 19.51 5.26 -17.33
C GLY A 318 20.30 6.23 -18.20
N GLY A 319 20.59 5.90 -19.47
CA GLY A 319 21.18 6.79 -20.47
C GLY A 319 22.60 7.31 -20.16
N ARG A 320 23.23 6.83 -19.08
CA ARG A 320 24.61 7.14 -18.72
C ARG A 320 25.54 6.02 -19.19
N PRO A 321 26.75 6.33 -19.65
CA PRO A 321 27.72 5.31 -20.04
C PRO A 321 28.04 4.41 -18.84
N LEU A 322 27.92 3.11 -19.04
CA LEU A 322 28.31 2.11 -18.04
C LEU A 322 29.83 1.99 -18.01
N SER A 323 30.43 1.73 -16.84
CA SER A 323 31.86 1.41 -16.76
C SER A 323 32.16 0.08 -17.45
N GLN A 324 33.37 -0.08 -18.02
CA GLN A 324 33.76 -1.31 -18.73
C GLN A 324 33.54 -2.58 -17.89
N ALA A 325 33.88 -2.54 -16.60
CA ALA A 325 33.65 -3.67 -15.68
C ALA A 325 32.15 -4.03 -15.52
N ARG A 326 31.26 -3.04 -15.56
CA ARG A 326 29.80 -3.27 -15.51
C ARG A 326 29.27 -3.80 -16.84
N GLN A 327 29.81 -3.33 -17.96
CA GLN A 327 29.46 -3.83 -19.28
C GLN A 327 29.86 -5.31 -19.45
N ALA A 328 31.08 -5.68 -19.05
CA ALA A 328 31.55 -7.05 -19.08
C ALA A 328 30.65 -8.00 -18.26
N ARG A 329 30.28 -7.61 -17.04
CA ARG A 329 29.37 -8.41 -16.18
C ARG A 329 27.97 -8.52 -16.77
N LEU A 330 27.44 -7.45 -17.38
CA LEU A 330 26.14 -7.47 -18.04
C LEU A 330 26.14 -8.47 -19.21
N LEU A 331 27.18 -8.47 -20.03
CA LEU A 331 27.32 -9.41 -21.15
C LEU A 331 27.47 -10.85 -20.68
N GLU A 332 28.22 -11.08 -19.60
CA GLU A 332 28.36 -12.41 -19.00
C GLU A 332 27.03 -12.94 -18.46
N GLN A 333 26.26 -12.10 -17.77
CA GLN A 333 24.91 -12.46 -17.31
C GLN A 333 23.96 -12.75 -18.47
N LEU A 334 24.00 -11.96 -19.55
CA LEU A 334 23.20 -12.21 -20.74
C LEU A 334 23.62 -13.50 -21.46
N ARG A 335 24.91 -13.83 -21.52
CA ARG A 335 25.41 -15.10 -22.07
C ARG A 335 24.98 -16.31 -21.25
N LEU A 336 25.01 -16.21 -19.93
CA LEU A 336 24.53 -17.29 -19.06
C LEU A 336 23.02 -17.51 -19.24
N LEU A 337 22.25 -16.43 -19.33
CA LEU A 337 20.81 -16.50 -19.56
C LEU A 337 20.45 -16.97 -20.97
N SER A 338 21.24 -16.63 -21.99
CA SER A 338 20.99 -17.09 -23.36
C SER A 338 21.21 -18.59 -23.51
N GLY A 339 22.15 -19.19 -22.78
CA GLY A 339 22.37 -20.65 -22.79
C GLY A 339 21.16 -21.48 -22.36
N GLN A 340 20.28 -20.95 -21.51
CA GLN A 340 19.09 -21.65 -21.00
C GLN A 340 17.78 -21.17 -21.63
N HIS A 341 17.70 -19.91 -22.06
CA HIS A 341 16.47 -19.27 -22.52
C HIS A 341 16.65 -18.34 -23.74
N ALA A 342 17.53 -18.69 -24.68
CA ALA A 342 17.88 -17.88 -25.87
C ALA A 342 16.66 -17.27 -26.59
N GLN A 343 15.63 -18.06 -26.90
CA GLN A 343 14.47 -17.59 -27.65
C GLN A 343 13.63 -16.56 -26.88
N ALA A 344 13.36 -16.82 -25.60
CA ALA A 344 12.54 -15.94 -24.76
C ALA A 344 13.28 -14.62 -24.45
N LEU A 345 14.58 -14.70 -24.18
CA LEU A 345 15.45 -13.55 -23.97
C LEU A 345 15.56 -12.71 -25.26
N GLY A 346 15.78 -13.36 -26.41
CA GLY A 346 15.85 -12.69 -27.70
C GLY A 346 14.55 -11.99 -28.10
N GLN A 347 13.39 -12.59 -27.84
CA GLN A 347 12.09 -11.94 -28.05
C GLN A 347 11.91 -10.72 -27.15
N ARG A 348 12.27 -10.83 -25.87
CA ARG A 348 12.07 -9.74 -24.90
C ARG A 348 12.99 -8.55 -25.16
N LEU A 349 14.26 -8.81 -25.46
CA LEU A 349 15.20 -7.78 -25.86
C LEU A 349 14.79 -7.13 -27.19
N ARG A 350 14.28 -7.91 -28.17
CA ARG A 350 13.69 -7.35 -29.40
C ARG A 350 12.54 -6.39 -29.10
N LEU A 351 11.61 -6.76 -28.23
CA LEU A 351 10.49 -5.91 -27.81
C LEU A 351 10.99 -4.60 -27.18
N TRP A 352 12.02 -4.66 -26.34
CA TRP A 352 12.61 -3.44 -25.74
C TRP A 352 13.29 -2.55 -26.77
N MET A 353 13.94 -3.13 -27.78
CA MET A 353 14.62 -2.39 -28.83
C MET A 353 13.72 -1.92 -29.99
N GLN A 354 12.44 -2.28 -30.00
CA GLN A 354 11.46 -1.72 -30.94
C GLN A 354 11.19 -0.24 -30.67
N ASP A 355 11.40 0.20 -29.43
CA ASP A 355 11.34 1.61 -29.06
C ASP A 355 12.63 2.34 -29.49
N ALA A 356 12.54 3.18 -30.53
CA ALA A 356 13.67 3.93 -31.07
C ALA A 356 14.41 4.80 -30.01
N PRO A 357 13.71 5.50 -29.11
CA PRO A 357 14.28 6.12 -27.92
C PRO A 357 15.08 5.17 -27.01
N ALA A 358 14.59 3.95 -26.75
CA ALA A 358 15.30 2.97 -25.93
C ALA A 358 16.58 2.51 -26.63
N ARG A 359 16.52 2.21 -27.94
CA ARG A 359 17.69 1.81 -28.73
C ARG A 359 18.79 2.88 -28.69
N ARG A 360 18.43 4.17 -28.82
CA ARG A 360 19.39 5.28 -28.71
C ARG A 360 20.03 5.35 -27.32
N ARG A 361 19.24 5.19 -26.25
CA ARG A 361 19.78 5.18 -24.87
C ARG A 361 20.74 4.03 -24.63
N TRP A 362 20.45 2.86 -25.18
CA TRP A 362 21.32 1.69 -25.03
C TRP A 362 22.63 1.85 -25.79
N ALA A 363 22.58 2.43 -27.00
CA ALA A 363 23.78 2.76 -27.79
C ALA A 363 24.68 3.81 -27.10
N LEU A 364 24.11 4.65 -26.22
CA LEU A 364 24.87 5.60 -25.40
C LEU A 364 25.40 4.98 -24.10
N ALA A 365 24.72 3.94 -23.58
CA ALA A 365 25.08 3.29 -22.33
C ALA A 365 26.19 2.23 -22.50
N LEU A 366 26.28 1.63 -23.69
CA LEU A 366 27.22 0.54 -24.02
C LEU A 366 28.26 0.99 -25.05
N ASP A 367 29.48 0.48 -24.94
CA ASP A 367 30.46 0.62 -26.01
C ASP A 367 30.03 -0.19 -27.26
N ALA A 368 30.63 0.10 -28.42
CA ALA A 368 30.22 -0.51 -29.68
C ALA A 368 30.39 -2.05 -29.70
N ALA A 369 31.40 -2.58 -29.01
CA ALA A 369 31.64 -4.02 -28.94
C ALA A 369 30.61 -4.71 -28.02
N SER A 370 30.31 -4.07 -26.88
CA SER A 370 29.30 -4.53 -25.93
C SER A 370 27.89 -4.46 -26.50
N PHE A 371 27.58 -3.39 -27.24
CA PHE A 371 26.32 -3.27 -27.96
C PHE A 371 26.20 -4.32 -29.06
N GLY A 372 27.27 -4.57 -29.81
CA GLY A 372 27.34 -5.66 -30.80
C GLY A 372 27.13 -7.05 -30.17
N GLY A 373 27.72 -7.31 -28.99
CA GLY A 373 27.52 -8.55 -28.26
C GLY A 373 26.07 -8.75 -27.78
N LEU A 374 25.39 -7.67 -27.38
CA LEU A 374 23.97 -7.70 -27.04
C LEU A 374 23.11 -8.02 -28.26
N LEU A 375 23.40 -7.41 -29.42
CA LEU A 375 22.73 -7.74 -30.68
C LEU A 375 22.97 -9.17 -31.12
N GLY A 376 24.17 -9.72 -30.88
CA GLY A 376 24.50 -11.12 -31.12
C GLY A 376 23.68 -12.11 -30.29
N CYS A 377 23.05 -11.68 -29.20
CA CYS A 377 22.12 -12.51 -28.41
C CYS A 377 20.68 -12.52 -28.98
N LEU A 378 20.41 -11.79 -30.06
CA LEU A 378 19.07 -11.66 -30.67
C LEU A 378 18.85 -12.54 -31.90
N GLY A 379 19.94 -12.95 -32.55
CA GLY A 379 20.00 -13.94 -33.63
C GLY A 379 20.44 -15.28 -33.08
#